data_AF-A0A1J4KPS2-F1
#
_entry.id   AF-A0A1J4KPS2-F1
#
_cell.length_a   1.000
_cell.length_b   1.000
_cell.length_c   1.000
_cell.angle_alpha   90.00
_cell.angle_beta   90.00
_cell.angle_gamma   90.00
#
_symmetry.space_group_name_H-M   'P 1'
#
loop_
_entity.id
_entity.type
_entity.pdbx_description
1 polymer ?
#
loop_
_entity_poly.entity_id
_entity_poly.type
_entity_poly.pdbx_seq_one_letter_code
_entity_poly.pdbx_strand_id
1 'polypeptide(L)'
;MLENGTSPEMLQQYTDNTFSKTYVTDTKNPFYLPNECEVFGFKEFEKKRIRNEKDSIRRMSLIQRADLQKPKIPPCLTRSSALAQSGKSLIFTQRSHTTMATESSGSSKERYIRIADFIHNKREIYIIQLLIDKKNAEIEKINARIENAERELVERDEQIEVNSGKIKLANARNEARLARARRNMETAIHNKVELQRKFKTITSNVAICQSEIYKNEDLLESYHKYEDFLKRITPDDQQVFEHFTSPDILINELSSIEEGNLNLIQDCQYYEGLVEKGLIQIKSDANQTTDLIGDIKQQLDKLPTIEPLPSDLGPSYYHNFDTKDQELLNLSQLVVDTYIKCFKSDADVTPVVMLERINERLEMYYKKMELIDPVFANNKQMIRDKQRRERQRKEKQERHELEIQMKLEQAMERASKPVKKKNGRPLVPRATLKKHGNQQDLKLLAQLREQQQTEELLYGSPYDTGVI
;
A
#
# COMPACT_ATOMS: atom_id res chain seq x y z
N MET A 1 27.43 36.04 -29.10
CA MET A 1 28.15 35.30 -28.04
C MET A 1 27.07 34.69 -27.15
N LEU A 2 26.86 33.40 -27.03
CA LEU A 2 27.73 32.23 -27.24
C LEU A 2 26.95 31.11 -27.95
N GLU A 3 27.69 30.40 -28.81
CA GLU A 3 27.34 29.11 -29.41
C GLU A 3 27.38 27.98 -28.37
N ASN A 4 26.69 26.87 -28.70
CA ASN A 4 27.00 25.45 -28.47
C ASN A 4 25.65 24.71 -28.42
N GLY A 5 25.31 23.74 -29.26
CA GLY A 5 26.13 22.79 -29.99
C GLY A 5 25.52 21.42 -29.75
N THR A 6 24.38 21.13 -30.38
CA THR A 6 23.71 19.82 -30.26
C THR A 6 24.11 18.95 -31.44
N SER A 7 24.88 17.91 -31.13
CA SER A 7 25.51 16.96 -32.04
C SER A 7 24.51 16.28 -33.02
N PRO A 8 24.82 16.17 -34.32
CA PRO A 8 23.98 15.51 -35.33
C PRO A 8 24.17 13.98 -35.33
N GLU A 9 24.09 13.32 -34.17
CA GLU A 9 24.32 11.86 -34.05
C GLU A 9 23.06 11.02 -33.84
N MET A 10 21.89 11.65 -33.61
CA MET A 10 20.62 10.93 -33.39
C MET A 10 19.74 10.82 -34.65
N LEU A 11 20.27 11.13 -35.83
CA LEU A 11 19.58 11.01 -37.12
C LEU A 11 20.25 10.04 -38.09
N GLN A 12 21.26 9.30 -37.60
CA GLN A 12 22.06 8.37 -38.40
C GLN A 12 21.91 6.91 -37.97
N GLN A 13 20.92 6.59 -37.13
CA GLN A 13 20.52 5.20 -36.82
C GLN A 13 19.33 4.70 -37.66
N TYR A 14 18.81 5.50 -38.59
CA TYR A 14 17.73 5.09 -39.51
C TYR A 14 18.20 4.79 -40.94
N THR A 15 19.49 4.59 -41.16
CA THR A 15 20.04 4.24 -42.49
C THR A 15 20.46 2.79 -42.63
N ASP A 16 20.36 1.98 -41.58
CA ASP A 16 20.63 0.55 -41.69
C ASP A 16 19.40 -0.18 -42.22
N ASN A 17 19.40 -0.35 -43.55
CA ASN A 17 18.59 -1.27 -44.35
C ASN A 17 18.70 -2.72 -43.83
N THR A 18 18.08 -3.01 -42.67
CA THR A 18 18.01 -4.38 -42.11
C THR A 18 16.58 -4.82 -41.83
N PHE A 19 15.56 -4.07 -42.23
CA PHE A 19 14.17 -4.55 -42.17
C PHE A 19 13.80 -5.50 -43.32
N SER A 20 14.70 -5.70 -44.29
CA SER A 20 14.44 -6.48 -45.50
C SER A 20 14.58 -8.01 -45.34
N LYS A 21 14.85 -8.53 -44.14
CA LYS A 21 15.17 -9.96 -43.94
C LYS A 21 14.25 -10.74 -43.01
N THR A 22 13.14 -10.16 -42.53
CA THR A 22 12.25 -10.83 -41.56
C THR A 22 10.90 -11.30 -42.11
N TYR A 23 10.63 -11.19 -43.41
CA TYR A 23 9.36 -11.69 -43.98
C TYR A 23 9.51 -12.64 -45.17
N VAL A 24 10.68 -13.26 -45.34
CA VAL A 24 10.77 -14.54 -46.05
C VAL A 24 11.00 -15.60 -44.97
N THR A 25 9.95 -15.90 -44.23
CA THR A 25 9.93 -17.14 -43.45
C THR A 25 9.75 -18.28 -44.45
N ASP A 26 10.82 -19.04 -44.63
CA ASP A 26 10.86 -20.30 -45.36
C ASP A 26 10.06 -21.37 -44.57
N THR A 27 8.77 -21.10 -44.37
CA THR A 27 7.88 -21.87 -43.50
C THR A 27 6.71 -22.37 -44.33
N LYS A 28 6.58 -23.70 -44.36
CA LYS A 28 5.64 -24.51 -45.17
C LYS A 28 4.13 -24.26 -44.92
N ASN A 29 3.74 -23.16 -44.27
CA ASN A 29 2.34 -22.93 -43.90
C ASN A 29 1.82 -21.56 -44.40
N PRO A 30 0.90 -21.54 -45.38
CA PRO A 30 0.37 -20.31 -45.97
C PRO A 30 -0.67 -19.57 -45.09
N PHE A 31 -0.95 -20.05 -43.87
CA PHE A 31 -1.96 -19.46 -42.98
C PHE A 31 -1.41 -18.90 -41.66
N TYR A 32 -0.10 -18.69 -41.54
CA TYR A 32 0.47 -18.09 -40.34
C TYR A 32 0.45 -16.55 -40.43
N LEU A 33 -0.37 -15.89 -39.61
CA LEU A 33 -0.32 -14.43 -39.47
C LEU A 33 0.87 -14.03 -38.58
N PRO A 34 1.75 -13.13 -39.03
CA PRO A 34 2.81 -12.57 -38.19
C PRO A 34 2.23 -11.78 -37.01
N ASN A 35 2.87 -11.91 -35.84
CA ASN A 35 2.45 -11.22 -34.61
C ASN A 35 2.50 -9.69 -34.79
N GLU A 36 1.51 -9.02 -34.20
CA GLU A 36 1.26 -7.58 -34.29
C GLU A 36 2.50 -6.76 -33.86
N CYS A 37 3.31 -6.36 -34.84
CA CYS A 37 4.37 -5.37 -34.67
C CYS A 37 3.98 -4.12 -35.45
N GLU A 38 3.64 -3.06 -34.71
CA GLU A 38 3.47 -1.65 -35.07
C GLU A 38 3.19 -1.34 -36.56
N VAL A 39 1.90 -1.35 -36.89
CA VAL A 39 1.36 -0.89 -38.19
C VAL A 39 1.33 0.65 -38.24
N PHE A 40 2.45 1.30 -37.97
CA PHE A 40 2.61 2.74 -38.22
C PHE A 40 3.68 2.95 -39.30
N GLY A 41 3.33 3.71 -40.33
CA GLY A 41 4.20 3.93 -41.50
C GLY A 41 4.10 2.89 -42.62
N PHE A 42 3.51 1.71 -42.40
CA PHE A 42 3.35 0.67 -43.45
C PHE A 42 2.64 1.21 -44.70
N LYS A 43 1.56 1.98 -44.50
CA LYS A 43 0.80 2.59 -45.60
C LYS A 43 1.61 3.66 -46.36
N GLU A 44 2.52 4.35 -45.69
CA GLU A 44 3.38 5.37 -46.30
C GLU A 44 4.56 4.74 -47.02
N PHE A 45 5.13 3.68 -46.45
CA PHE A 45 6.15 2.86 -47.09
C PHE A 45 5.62 2.15 -48.34
N GLU A 46 4.45 1.52 -48.28
CA GLU A 46 3.78 0.89 -49.44
C GLU A 46 3.50 1.93 -50.53
N LYS A 47 3.01 3.13 -50.15
CA LYS A 47 2.82 4.24 -51.10
C LYS A 47 4.13 4.71 -51.73
N LYS A 48 5.21 4.80 -50.95
CA LYS A 48 6.55 5.17 -51.45
C LYS A 48 7.11 4.10 -52.38
N ARG A 49 6.92 2.81 -52.08
CA ARG A 49 7.30 1.68 -52.94
C ARG A 49 6.55 1.74 -54.27
N ILE A 50 5.22 1.89 -54.24
CA ILE A 50 4.38 1.98 -55.45
C ILE A 50 4.77 3.21 -56.29
N ARG A 51 5.10 4.34 -55.65
CA ARG A 51 5.54 5.55 -56.35
C ARG A 51 6.90 5.34 -57.03
N ASN A 52 7.86 4.74 -56.33
CA ASN A 52 9.17 4.40 -56.90
C ASN A 52 9.07 3.39 -58.05
N GLU A 53 8.19 2.39 -57.95
CA GLU A 53 7.95 1.41 -59.01
C GLU A 53 7.33 2.07 -60.24
N LYS A 54 6.34 2.96 -60.04
CA LYS A 54 5.76 3.76 -61.14
C LYS A 54 6.80 4.67 -61.80
N ASP A 55 7.66 5.32 -61.01
CA ASP A 55 8.72 6.17 -61.55
C ASP A 55 9.81 5.36 -62.26
N SER A 56 10.09 4.13 -61.80
CA SER A 56 10.97 3.18 -62.48
C SER A 56 10.38 2.76 -63.84
N ILE A 57 9.10 2.39 -63.89
CA ILE A 57 8.39 2.03 -65.13
C ILE A 57 8.34 3.20 -66.11
N ARG A 58 8.18 4.44 -65.61
CA ARG A 58 8.23 5.66 -66.44
C ARG A 58 9.60 5.91 -67.06
N ARG A 59 10.68 5.57 -66.36
CA ARG A 59 12.07 5.69 -66.85
C ARG A 59 12.50 4.58 -67.81
N MET A 60 11.72 3.50 -67.93
CA MET A 60 12.03 2.38 -68.83
C MET A 60 11.54 2.62 -70.27
N SER A 61 12.34 2.15 -71.23
CA SER A 61 11.99 2.21 -72.66
C SER A 61 10.79 1.31 -72.98
N LEU A 62 10.12 1.56 -74.11
CA LEU A 62 8.96 0.78 -74.56
C LEU A 62 9.27 -0.73 -74.68
N ILE A 63 10.46 -1.08 -75.14
CA ILE A 63 10.92 -2.48 -75.27
C ILE A 63 11.06 -3.14 -73.90
N GLN A 64 11.68 -2.44 -72.95
CA GLN A 64 11.88 -2.97 -71.60
C GLN A 64 10.55 -3.12 -70.82
N ARG A 65 9.57 -2.26 -71.08
CA ARG A 65 8.21 -2.39 -70.54
C ARG A 65 7.46 -3.59 -71.11
N ALA A 66 7.63 -3.87 -72.41
CA ALA A 66 7.03 -5.04 -73.04
C ALA A 66 7.61 -6.35 -72.51
N ASP A 67 8.91 -6.38 -72.20
CA ASP A 67 9.57 -7.55 -71.62
C ASP A 67 9.08 -7.88 -70.20
N LEU A 68 8.74 -6.87 -69.38
CA LEU A 68 8.17 -7.06 -68.04
C LEU A 68 6.75 -7.66 -68.05
N GLN A 69 6.03 -7.53 -69.18
CA GLN A 69 4.69 -8.10 -69.36
C GLN A 69 4.71 -9.52 -69.95
N LYS A 70 5.89 -10.06 -70.26
CA LYS A 70 5.99 -11.45 -70.71
C LYS A 70 5.72 -12.39 -69.52
N PRO A 71 4.80 -13.37 -69.66
CA PRO A 71 4.55 -14.32 -68.60
C PRO A 71 5.84 -15.11 -68.29
N LYS A 72 6.17 -15.28 -67.00
CA LYS A 72 7.34 -16.04 -66.53
C LYS A 72 7.22 -17.55 -66.74
N ILE A 73 6.13 -18.00 -67.35
CA ILE A 73 5.88 -19.40 -67.67
C ILE A 73 6.20 -19.56 -69.16
N PRO A 74 7.10 -20.47 -69.56
CA PRO A 74 7.34 -20.74 -70.97
C PRO A 74 6.01 -21.14 -71.64
N PRO A 75 5.68 -20.62 -72.83
CA PRO A 75 4.43 -20.95 -73.50
C PRO A 75 4.36 -22.47 -73.69
N CYS A 76 3.26 -23.08 -73.26
CA CYS A 76 3.05 -24.50 -73.46
C CYS A 76 3.05 -24.80 -74.97
N LEU A 77 4.06 -25.53 -75.43
CA LEU A 77 4.14 -25.96 -76.82
C LEU A 77 3.13 -27.10 -77.01
N THR A 78 1.94 -26.79 -77.53
CA THR A 78 1.04 -27.81 -78.05
C THR A 78 1.47 -28.20 -79.47
N ARG A 79 1.14 -29.42 -79.91
CA ARG A 79 1.51 -29.95 -81.24
C ARG A 79 1.08 -29.03 -82.39
N SER A 80 0.05 -28.23 -82.18
CA SER A 80 -0.44 -27.18 -83.08
C SER A 80 0.49 -25.97 -83.24
N SER A 81 1.27 -25.59 -82.21
CA SER A 81 2.23 -24.47 -82.29
C SER A 81 3.61 -24.85 -82.82
N ALA A 82 3.96 -26.15 -82.82
CA ALA A 82 5.20 -26.66 -83.42
C ALA A 82 5.16 -26.67 -84.97
N LEU A 83 3.97 -26.88 -85.55
CA LEU A 83 3.74 -26.85 -87.00
C LEU A 83 3.88 -25.45 -87.61
N ALA A 84 3.71 -24.38 -86.82
CA ALA A 84 3.82 -23.00 -87.31
C ALA A 84 5.28 -22.49 -87.38
N GLN A 85 6.24 -23.16 -86.73
CA GLN A 85 7.67 -22.76 -86.76
C GLN A 85 8.55 -23.63 -87.67
N SER A 86 8.00 -24.68 -88.28
CA SER A 86 8.68 -25.49 -89.30
C SER A 86 7.93 -25.37 -90.63
N GLY A 87 8.03 -24.18 -91.23
CA GLY A 87 7.40 -23.82 -92.49
C GLY A 87 8.35 -23.05 -93.40
N LYS A 88 9.65 -23.38 -93.39
CA LYS A 88 10.54 -23.08 -94.52
C LYS A 88 10.43 -24.22 -95.51
N SER A 89 9.43 -24.16 -96.38
CA SER A 89 9.52 -24.87 -97.66
C SER A 89 8.77 -24.11 -98.73
N LEU A 90 9.53 -23.75 -99.77
CA LEU A 90 9.05 -23.36 -101.08
C LEU A 90 7.96 -24.33 -101.53
N ILE A 91 6.73 -23.83 -101.67
CA ILE A 91 5.71 -24.48 -102.49
C ILE A 91 5.46 -23.57 -103.68
N PHE A 92 6.24 -23.86 -104.72
CA PHE A 92 5.97 -23.59 -106.12
C PHE A 92 4.60 -24.18 -106.48
N THR A 93 3.57 -23.34 -106.57
CA THR A 93 2.29 -23.72 -107.14
C THR A 93 2.33 -23.48 -108.65
N GLN A 94 2.66 -24.52 -109.41
CA GLN A 94 2.21 -24.65 -110.80
C GLN A 94 0.68 -24.67 -110.81
N ARG A 95 0.09 -23.55 -111.22
CA ARG A 95 -1.34 -23.43 -111.45
C ARG A 95 -1.61 -23.80 -112.91
N SER A 96 -1.88 -25.07 -113.15
CA SER A 96 -2.45 -25.57 -114.40
C SER A 96 -3.97 -25.47 -114.33
N HIS A 97 -4.54 -24.41 -114.90
CA HIS A 97 -5.93 -24.38 -115.34
C HIS A 97 -5.91 -24.02 -116.83
N THR A 98 -5.88 -25.02 -117.71
CA THR A 98 -7.04 -25.47 -118.49
C THR A 98 -7.92 -24.32 -118.99
N THR A 99 -7.67 -24.01 -120.26
CA THR A 99 -8.48 -23.28 -121.23
C THR A 99 -9.94 -23.73 -121.21
N MET A 100 -10.86 -22.83 -120.89
CA MET A 100 -12.26 -22.93 -121.32
C MET A 100 -12.31 -22.46 -122.77
N ALA A 101 -12.33 -23.44 -123.67
CA ALA A 101 -12.58 -23.23 -125.08
C ALA A 101 -14.03 -22.77 -125.26
N THR A 102 -14.16 -21.61 -125.87
CA THR A 102 -15.38 -21.07 -126.47
C THR A 102 -15.91 -22.03 -127.53
N GLU A 103 -17.23 -22.14 -127.53
CA GLU A 103 -18.08 -22.97 -128.38
C GLU A 103 -17.67 -22.96 -129.86
N SER A 104 -17.42 -24.15 -130.40
CA SER A 104 -17.34 -24.39 -131.84
C SER A 104 -18.74 -24.51 -132.42
N SER A 105 -19.11 -23.61 -133.32
CA SER A 105 -20.16 -23.82 -134.32
C SER A 105 -19.71 -24.92 -135.30
N GLY A 106 -19.93 -26.18 -134.90
CA GLY A 106 -19.67 -27.37 -135.70
C GLY A 106 -20.92 -27.84 -136.41
N SER A 107 -21.01 -27.51 -137.69
CA SER A 107 -21.60 -28.30 -138.78
C SER A 107 -21.99 -29.74 -138.41
N SER A 108 -23.26 -30.07 -138.63
CA SER A 108 -23.84 -31.41 -138.58
C SER A 108 -23.05 -32.43 -139.42
N LYS A 109 -22.45 -33.42 -138.76
CA LYS A 109 -22.17 -34.75 -139.34
C LYS A 109 -22.40 -35.83 -138.30
N GLU A 110 -23.51 -36.55 -138.46
CA GLU A 110 -23.84 -37.77 -137.72
C GLU A 110 -22.73 -38.80 -137.90
N ARG A 111 -22.01 -39.13 -136.82
CA ARG A 111 -21.11 -40.29 -136.78
C ARG A 111 -21.91 -41.49 -136.27
N TYR A 112 -22.10 -42.50 -137.11
CA TYR A 112 -22.65 -43.79 -136.68
C TYR A 112 -21.69 -44.47 -135.71
N ILE A 113 -22.12 -44.63 -134.45
CA ILE A 113 -21.34 -45.23 -133.35
C ILE A 113 -21.42 -46.76 -133.48
N ARG A 114 -20.30 -47.47 -133.36
CA ARG A 114 -20.30 -48.96 -133.29
C ARG A 114 -20.99 -49.41 -131.99
N ILE A 115 -21.80 -50.46 -132.04
CA ILE A 115 -22.61 -50.96 -130.89
C ILE A 115 -21.78 -51.17 -129.61
N ALA A 116 -20.51 -51.59 -129.73
CA ALA A 116 -19.60 -51.75 -128.60
C ALA A 116 -19.25 -50.42 -127.89
N ASP A 117 -19.00 -49.35 -128.66
CA ASP A 117 -18.71 -48.01 -128.13
C ASP A 117 -19.96 -47.39 -127.49
N PHE A 118 -21.15 -47.67 -128.02
CA PHE A 118 -22.40 -47.26 -127.40
C PHE A 118 -22.61 -47.93 -126.04
N ILE A 119 -22.36 -49.25 -125.95
CA ILE A 119 -22.45 -49.99 -124.68
C ILE A 119 -21.40 -49.49 -123.69
N HIS A 120 -20.18 -49.22 -124.15
CA HIS A 120 -19.11 -48.67 -123.31
C HIS A 120 -19.47 -47.28 -122.77
N ASN A 121 -19.84 -46.33 -123.63
CA ASN A 121 -20.29 -44.99 -123.22
C ASN A 121 -21.48 -45.06 -122.24
N LYS A 122 -22.43 -45.98 -122.48
CA LYS A 122 -23.58 -46.17 -121.58
C LYS A 122 -23.19 -46.73 -120.21
N ARG A 123 -22.18 -47.61 -120.15
CA ARG A 123 -21.58 -48.09 -118.89
C ARG A 123 -20.82 -46.99 -118.16
N GLU A 124 -20.03 -46.19 -118.88
CA GLU A 124 -19.31 -45.06 -118.29
C GLU A 124 -20.28 -44.02 -117.69
N ILE A 125 -21.34 -43.67 -118.42
CA ILE A 125 -22.42 -42.82 -117.92
C ILE A 125 -23.02 -43.40 -116.64
N TYR A 126 -23.30 -44.71 -116.59
CA TYR A 126 -23.90 -45.34 -115.41
C TYR A 126 -22.93 -45.39 -114.21
N ILE A 127 -21.63 -45.61 -114.43
CA ILE A 127 -20.61 -45.58 -113.38
C ILE A 127 -20.46 -44.16 -112.82
N ILE A 128 -20.42 -43.16 -113.71
CA ILE A 128 -20.39 -41.75 -113.31
C ILE A 128 -21.64 -41.41 -112.50
N GLN A 129 -22.82 -41.87 -112.93
CA GLN A 129 -24.07 -41.69 -112.20
C GLN A 129 -24.01 -42.31 -110.80
N LEU A 130 -23.56 -43.57 -110.66
CA LEU A 130 -23.41 -44.23 -109.37
C LEU A 130 -22.42 -43.51 -108.45
N LEU A 131 -21.34 -42.96 -109.00
CA LEU A 131 -20.35 -42.19 -108.25
C LEU A 131 -20.92 -40.83 -107.80
N ILE A 132 -21.70 -40.16 -108.67
CA ILE A 132 -22.45 -38.94 -108.33
C ILE A 132 -23.44 -39.26 -107.21
N ASP A 133 -24.23 -40.32 -107.32
CA ASP A 133 -25.21 -40.70 -106.30
C ASP A 133 -24.53 -41.03 -104.96
N LYS A 134 -23.39 -41.74 -104.99
CA LYS A 134 -22.59 -42.01 -103.79
C LYS A 134 -22.02 -40.72 -103.17
N LYS A 135 -21.57 -39.77 -104.00
CA LYS A 135 -21.06 -38.47 -103.54
C LYS A 135 -22.18 -37.57 -103.01
N ASN A 136 -23.35 -37.59 -103.65
CA ASN A 136 -24.55 -36.90 -103.16
C ASN A 136 -24.97 -37.45 -101.80
N ALA A 137 -24.99 -38.78 -101.61
CA ALA A 137 -25.28 -39.39 -100.30
C ALA A 137 -24.21 -39.07 -99.22
N GLU A 138 -22.95 -38.88 -99.61
CA GLU A 138 -21.88 -38.44 -98.71
C GLU A 138 -22.06 -36.96 -98.32
N ILE A 139 -22.40 -36.10 -99.30
CA ILE A 139 -22.72 -34.68 -99.10
C ILE A 139 -23.93 -34.54 -98.17
N GLU A 140 -24.99 -35.33 -98.35
CA GLU A 140 -26.16 -35.33 -97.48
C GLU A 140 -25.79 -35.67 -96.03
N LYS A 141 -24.92 -36.67 -95.80
CA LYS A 141 -24.44 -37.00 -94.45
C LYS A 141 -23.62 -35.88 -93.82
N ILE A 142 -22.81 -35.18 -94.60
CA ILE A 142 -22.02 -34.03 -94.13
C ILE A 142 -22.96 -32.87 -93.80
N ASN A 143 -23.92 -32.56 -94.67
CA ASN A 143 -24.90 -31.50 -94.46
C ASN A 143 -25.75 -31.78 -93.21
N ALA A 144 -26.19 -33.02 -92.99
CA ALA A 144 -26.91 -33.40 -91.77
C ALA A 144 -26.05 -33.22 -90.50
N ARG A 145 -24.74 -33.49 -90.57
CA ARG A 145 -23.83 -33.22 -89.45
C ARG A 145 -23.63 -31.72 -89.21
N ILE A 146 -23.52 -30.93 -90.27
CA ILE A 146 -23.42 -29.47 -90.20
C ILE A 146 -24.68 -28.90 -89.57
N GLU A 147 -25.87 -29.30 -90.06
CA GLU A 147 -27.15 -28.85 -89.52
C GLU A 147 -27.33 -29.21 -88.04
N ASN A 148 -26.93 -30.42 -87.63
CA ASN A 148 -26.94 -30.80 -86.21
C ASN A 148 -25.99 -29.93 -85.38
N ALA A 149 -24.77 -29.68 -85.87
CA ALA A 149 -23.80 -28.85 -85.18
C ALA A 149 -24.25 -27.38 -85.10
N GLU A 150 -24.87 -26.84 -86.16
CA GLU A 150 -25.44 -25.50 -86.18
C GLU A 150 -26.57 -25.35 -85.17
N ARG A 151 -27.49 -26.34 -85.11
CA ARG A 151 -28.55 -26.36 -84.09
C ARG A 151 -27.98 -26.36 -82.66
N GLU A 152 -27.00 -27.22 -82.39
CA GLU A 152 -26.34 -27.26 -81.09
C GLU A 152 -25.61 -25.95 -80.72
N LEU A 153 -25.04 -25.26 -81.70
CA LEU A 153 -24.39 -23.96 -81.48
C LEU A 153 -25.42 -22.90 -81.12
N VAL A 154 -26.54 -22.83 -81.85
CA VAL A 154 -27.63 -21.90 -81.56
C VAL A 154 -28.18 -22.12 -80.15
N GLU A 155 -28.46 -23.36 -79.75
CA GLU A 155 -28.93 -23.69 -78.40
C GLU A 155 -27.92 -23.26 -77.31
N ARG A 156 -26.61 -23.46 -77.55
CA ARG A 156 -25.57 -23.02 -76.61
C ARG A 156 -25.48 -21.50 -76.53
N ASP A 157 -25.60 -20.79 -77.65
CA ASP A 157 -25.57 -19.33 -77.69
C ASP A 157 -26.77 -18.73 -76.93
N GLU A 158 -27.98 -19.28 -77.13
CA GLU A 158 -29.17 -18.91 -76.36
C GLU A 158 -28.95 -19.15 -74.85
N GLN A 159 -28.36 -20.30 -74.49
CA GLN A 159 -28.08 -20.61 -73.09
C GLN A 159 -27.04 -19.67 -72.47
N ILE A 160 -26.02 -19.25 -73.24
CA ILE A 160 -25.02 -18.26 -72.83
C ILE A 160 -25.69 -16.90 -72.62
N GLU A 161 -26.59 -16.48 -73.50
CA GLU A 161 -27.31 -15.23 -73.37
C GLU A 161 -28.19 -15.21 -72.10
N VAL A 162 -28.96 -16.28 -71.87
CA VAL A 162 -29.76 -16.45 -70.65
C VAL A 162 -28.89 -16.41 -69.40
N ASN A 163 -27.75 -17.09 -69.41
CA ASN A 163 -26.82 -17.11 -68.27
C ASN A 163 -26.15 -15.75 -68.05
N SER A 164 -25.80 -15.03 -69.12
CA SER A 164 -25.29 -13.66 -69.06
C SER A 164 -26.32 -12.72 -68.42
N GLY A 165 -27.60 -12.83 -68.79
CA GLY A 165 -28.70 -12.11 -68.16
C GLY A 165 -28.83 -12.40 -66.66
N LYS A 166 -28.75 -13.68 -66.25
CA LYS A 166 -28.77 -14.09 -64.85
C LYS A 166 -27.60 -13.49 -64.05
N ILE A 167 -26.39 -13.51 -64.61
CA ILE A 167 -25.20 -12.94 -63.97
C ILE A 167 -25.34 -11.42 -63.81
N LYS A 168 -25.81 -10.70 -64.85
CA LYS A 168 -26.07 -9.26 -64.78
C LYS A 168 -27.06 -8.92 -63.65
N LEU A 169 -28.16 -9.67 -63.56
CA LEU A 169 -29.15 -9.47 -62.51
C LEU A 169 -28.59 -9.78 -61.11
N ALA A 170 -27.81 -10.85 -60.98
CA ALA A 170 -27.14 -11.19 -59.72
C ALA A 170 -26.14 -10.12 -59.28
N ASN A 171 -25.34 -9.59 -60.23
CA ASN A 171 -24.40 -8.49 -59.97
C ASN A 171 -25.14 -7.23 -59.52
N ALA A 172 -26.21 -6.83 -60.21
CA ALA A 172 -27.02 -5.68 -59.82
C ALA A 172 -27.62 -5.85 -58.41
N ARG A 173 -28.11 -7.05 -58.08
CA ARG A 173 -28.61 -7.37 -56.72
C ARG A 173 -27.51 -7.28 -55.67
N ASN A 174 -26.32 -7.81 -55.96
CA ASN A 174 -25.18 -7.76 -55.05
C ASN A 174 -24.69 -6.33 -54.84
N GLU A 175 -24.60 -5.53 -55.89
CA GLU A 175 -24.22 -4.12 -55.81
C GLU A 175 -25.24 -3.32 -54.99
N ALA A 176 -26.54 -3.54 -55.21
CA ALA A 176 -27.59 -2.91 -54.42
C ALA A 176 -27.53 -3.32 -52.94
N ARG A 177 -27.28 -4.61 -52.63
CA ARG A 177 -27.11 -5.10 -51.25
C ARG A 177 -25.89 -4.47 -50.58
N LEU A 178 -24.77 -4.38 -51.31
CA LEU A 178 -23.53 -3.79 -50.83
C LEU A 178 -23.71 -2.29 -50.57
N ALA A 179 -24.39 -1.57 -51.46
CA ALA A 179 -24.70 -0.15 -51.28
C ALA A 179 -25.61 0.09 -50.06
N ARG A 180 -26.61 -0.76 -49.83
CA ARG A 180 -27.45 -0.70 -48.61
C ARG A 180 -26.64 -0.95 -47.35
N ALA A 181 -25.78 -1.97 -47.35
CA ALA A 181 -24.91 -2.27 -46.21
C ALA A 181 -23.96 -1.10 -45.90
N ARG A 182 -23.38 -0.47 -46.92
CA ARG A 182 -22.56 0.74 -46.77
C ARG A 182 -23.31 1.89 -46.12
N ARG A 183 -24.50 2.23 -46.64
CA ARG A 183 -25.32 3.30 -46.06
C ARG A 183 -25.68 3.04 -44.61
N ASN A 184 -26.09 1.81 -44.28
CA ASN A 184 -26.41 1.45 -42.90
C ASN A 184 -25.17 1.61 -41.99
N MET A 185 -24.00 1.16 -42.45
CA MET A 185 -22.74 1.34 -41.72
C MET A 185 -22.39 2.82 -41.54
N GLU A 186 -22.51 3.65 -42.58
CA GLU A 186 -22.27 5.09 -42.53
C GLU A 186 -23.20 5.78 -41.52
N THR A 187 -24.50 5.45 -41.53
CA THR A 187 -25.45 5.99 -40.55
C THR A 187 -25.12 5.58 -39.12
N ALA A 188 -24.71 4.33 -38.90
CA ALA A 188 -24.32 3.85 -37.58
C ALA A 188 -23.04 4.54 -37.08
N ILE A 189 -22.05 4.74 -37.97
CA ILE A 189 -20.82 5.47 -37.66
C ILE A 189 -21.14 6.93 -37.33
N HIS A 190 -22.00 7.57 -38.13
CA HIS A 190 -22.42 8.94 -37.89
C HIS A 190 -23.07 9.09 -36.51
N ASN A 191 -24.07 8.26 -36.20
CA ASN A 191 -24.75 8.26 -34.89
C ASN A 191 -23.77 8.02 -33.73
N LYS A 192 -22.81 7.09 -33.90
CA LYS A 192 -21.75 6.85 -32.91
C LYS A 192 -20.90 8.09 -32.67
N VAL A 193 -20.47 8.78 -33.74
CA VAL A 193 -19.64 9.99 -33.64
C VAL A 193 -20.41 11.13 -32.98
N GLU A 194 -21.69 11.31 -33.31
CA GLU A 194 -22.54 12.31 -32.65
C GLU A 194 -22.74 12.03 -31.17
N LEU A 195 -23.03 10.78 -30.79
CA LEU A 195 -23.13 10.37 -29.39
C LEU A 195 -21.81 10.58 -28.66
N GLN A 196 -20.68 10.26 -29.30
CA GLN A 196 -19.36 10.49 -28.72
C GLN A 196 -19.08 11.98 -28.50
N ARG A 197 -19.52 12.86 -29.42
CA ARG A 197 -19.42 14.31 -29.24
C ARG A 197 -20.26 14.78 -28.06
N LYS A 198 -21.54 14.37 -27.99
CA LYS A 198 -22.44 14.70 -26.88
C LYS A 198 -21.89 14.20 -25.54
N PHE A 199 -21.38 12.97 -25.51
CA PHE A 199 -20.74 12.39 -24.35
C PHE A 199 -19.56 13.24 -23.88
N LYS A 200 -18.65 13.63 -24.78
CA LYS A 200 -17.52 14.52 -24.43
C LYS A 200 -17.99 15.86 -23.87
N THR A 201 -19.03 16.47 -24.46
CA THR A 201 -19.61 17.72 -23.93
C THR A 201 -20.17 17.53 -22.53
N ILE A 202 -20.93 16.46 -22.28
CA ILE A 202 -21.47 16.15 -20.96
C ILE A 202 -20.35 15.89 -19.95
N THR A 203 -19.34 15.09 -20.32
CA THR A 203 -18.17 14.83 -19.46
C THR A 203 -17.45 16.13 -19.09
N SER A 204 -17.28 17.04 -20.05
CA SER A 204 -16.70 18.36 -19.78
C SER A 204 -17.55 19.18 -18.82
N ASN A 205 -18.88 19.20 -19.01
CA ASN A 205 -19.79 19.92 -18.14
C ASN A 205 -19.79 19.33 -16.72
N VAL A 206 -19.75 18.01 -16.58
CA VAL A 206 -19.62 17.32 -15.29
C VAL A 206 -18.34 17.75 -14.58
N ALA A 207 -17.21 17.83 -15.29
CA ALA A 207 -15.95 18.28 -14.70
C ALA A 207 -16.02 19.75 -14.24
N ILE A 208 -16.70 20.62 -15.00
CA ILE A 208 -16.92 22.03 -14.61
C ILE A 208 -17.78 22.09 -13.35
N CYS A 209 -18.93 21.41 -13.31
CA CYS A 209 -19.80 21.38 -12.13
C CYS A 209 -19.09 20.78 -10.90
N GLN A 210 -18.27 19.74 -11.08
CA GLN A 210 -17.45 19.21 -10.00
C GLN A 210 -16.46 20.24 -9.47
N SER A 211 -15.78 20.98 -10.35
CA SER A 211 -14.88 22.05 -9.93
C SER A 211 -15.61 23.15 -9.16
N GLU A 212 -16.83 23.50 -9.56
CA GLU A 212 -17.68 24.45 -8.85
C GLU A 212 -18.12 23.92 -7.48
N ILE A 213 -18.48 22.63 -7.39
CA ILE A 213 -18.82 21.98 -6.12
C ILE A 213 -17.64 22.05 -5.16
N TYR A 214 -16.43 21.68 -5.60
CA TYR A 214 -15.25 21.73 -4.73
C TYR A 214 -14.95 23.15 -4.23
N LYS A 215 -15.05 24.17 -5.10
CA LYS A 215 -14.89 25.56 -4.68
C LYS A 215 -15.93 25.98 -3.65
N ASN A 216 -17.18 25.53 -3.81
CA ASN A 216 -18.25 25.82 -2.88
C ASN A 216 -18.07 25.06 -1.55
N GLU A 217 -17.55 23.83 -1.58
CA GLU A 217 -17.22 23.04 -0.40
C GLU A 217 -16.08 23.70 0.40
N ASP A 218 -15.00 24.13 -0.27
CA ASP A 218 -13.89 24.86 0.38
C ASP A 218 -14.37 26.19 1.00
N LEU A 219 -15.26 26.90 0.29
CA LEU A 219 -15.88 28.13 0.78
C LEU A 219 -16.78 27.85 2.00
N LEU A 220 -17.56 26.77 1.96
CA LEU A 220 -18.41 26.35 3.06
C LEU A 220 -17.59 25.97 4.29
N GLU A 221 -16.47 25.26 4.13
CA GLU A 221 -15.56 24.95 5.24
C GLU A 221 -14.98 26.23 5.87
N SER A 222 -14.64 27.21 5.04
CA SER A 222 -14.21 28.54 5.51
C SER A 222 -15.32 29.25 6.29
N TYR A 223 -16.57 29.20 5.80
CA TYR A 223 -17.72 29.76 6.50
C TYR A 223 -18.03 29.04 7.82
N HIS A 224 -17.89 27.73 7.90
CA HIS A 224 -18.03 27.00 9.16
C HIS A 224 -16.97 27.40 10.18
N LYS A 225 -15.71 27.62 9.76
CA LYS A 225 -14.66 28.14 10.65
C LYS A 225 -15.03 29.51 11.20
N TYR A 226 -15.59 30.39 10.37
CA TYR A 226 -16.07 31.70 10.82
C TYR A 226 -17.29 31.58 11.74
N GLU A 227 -18.23 30.69 11.44
CA GLU A 227 -19.41 30.42 12.28
C GLU A 227 -18.99 29.91 13.66
N ASP A 228 -18.07 28.96 13.72
CA ASP A 228 -17.54 28.41 14.98
C ASP A 228 -16.80 29.48 15.79
N PHE A 229 -16.05 30.36 15.12
CA PHE A 229 -15.40 31.50 15.77
C PHE A 229 -16.44 32.47 16.36
N LEU A 230 -17.47 32.83 15.59
CA LEU A 230 -18.53 33.71 16.06
C LEU A 230 -19.32 33.10 17.21
N LYS A 231 -19.59 31.79 17.19
CA LYS A 231 -20.22 31.08 18.31
C LYS A 231 -19.39 31.14 19.60
N ARG A 232 -18.05 31.12 19.51
CA ARG A 232 -17.18 31.22 20.69
C ARG A 232 -17.16 32.61 21.32
N ILE A 233 -17.34 33.65 20.51
CA ILE A 233 -17.36 35.05 20.98
C ILE A 233 -18.78 35.47 21.40
N THR A 234 -19.81 34.80 20.88
CA THR A 234 -21.19 35.08 21.28
C THR A 234 -21.41 34.61 22.71
N PRO A 235 -21.97 35.45 23.60
CA PRO A 235 -22.38 35.03 24.94
C PRO A 235 -23.43 33.92 24.90
N ASP A 236 -23.36 32.94 25.82
CA ASP A 236 -24.20 31.73 25.82
C ASP A 236 -25.73 31.98 25.83
N ASP A 237 -26.17 33.18 26.21
CA ASP A 237 -27.57 33.59 26.31
C ASP A 237 -28.16 34.17 25.01
N GLN A 238 -27.34 34.41 23.97
CA GLN A 238 -27.77 35.05 22.71
C GLN A 238 -27.41 34.24 21.47
N GLN A 239 -28.24 34.33 20.43
CA GLN A 239 -27.89 33.73 19.13
C GLN A 239 -26.92 34.62 18.36
N VAL A 240 -26.00 34.00 17.62
CA VAL A 240 -24.96 34.68 16.83
C VAL A 240 -25.53 35.80 15.94
N PHE A 241 -26.64 35.53 15.25
CA PHE A 241 -27.29 36.50 14.34
C PHE A 241 -28.01 37.64 15.07
N GLU A 242 -28.35 37.49 16.36
CA GLU A 242 -28.96 38.54 17.17
C GLU A 242 -27.89 39.44 17.79
N HIS A 243 -26.75 38.86 18.18
CA HIS A 243 -25.63 39.57 18.78
C HIS A 243 -24.89 40.45 17.76
N PHE A 244 -24.58 39.92 16.58
CA PHE A 244 -23.82 40.64 15.55
C PHE A 244 -24.74 41.42 14.59
N THR A 245 -25.37 42.48 15.09
CA THR A 245 -26.28 43.34 14.30
C THR A 245 -25.54 44.41 13.47
N SER A 246 -24.36 44.86 13.92
CA SER A 246 -23.50 45.83 13.19
C SER A 246 -22.06 45.29 13.09
N PRO A 247 -21.34 45.52 11.96
CA PRO A 247 -19.93 45.13 11.81
C PRO A 247 -19.02 45.68 12.91
N ASP A 248 -19.36 46.84 13.47
CA ASP A 248 -18.56 47.50 14.52
C ASP A 248 -18.50 46.67 15.81
N ILE A 249 -19.51 45.85 16.11
CA ILE A 249 -19.56 45.00 17.31
C ILE A 249 -18.46 43.95 17.24
N LEU A 250 -18.28 43.32 16.08
CA LEU A 250 -17.22 42.33 15.87
C LEU A 250 -15.83 42.97 15.90
N ILE A 251 -15.69 44.18 15.32
CA ILE A 251 -14.43 44.92 15.33
C ILE A 251 -14.02 45.27 16.77
N ASN A 252 -14.96 45.74 17.59
CA ASN A 252 -14.69 46.07 18.98
C ASN A 252 -14.33 44.83 19.83
N GLU A 253 -15.01 43.70 19.63
CA GLU A 253 -14.66 42.43 20.27
C GLU A 253 -13.26 41.95 19.85
N LEU A 254 -12.94 42.02 18.56
CA LEU A 254 -11.58 41.71 18.07
C LEU A 254 -10.53 42.63 18.70
N SER A 255 -10.79 43.93 18.79
CA SER A 255 -9.88 44.86 19.47
C SER A 255 -9.74 44.55 20.96
N SER A 256 -10.80 44.10 21.63
CA SER A 256 -10.71 43.66 23.03
C SER A 256 -9.88 42.39 23.20
N ILE A 257 -10.03 41.42 22.29
CA ILE A 257 -9.20 40.21 22.25
C ILE A 257 -7.74 40.55 21.92
N GLU A 258 -7.50 41.49 21.00
CA GLU A 258 -6.16 41.98 20.68
C GLU A 258 -5.50 42.65 21.90
N GLU A 259 -6.22 43.50 22.62
CA GLU A 259 -5.74 44.12 23.86
C GLU A 259 -5.45 43.07 24.94
N GLY A 260 -6.34 42.07 25.10
CA GLY A 260 -6.12 40.94 25.99
C GLY A 260 -4.88 40.12 25.63
N ASN A 261 -4.66 39.83 24.34
CA ASN A 261 -3.47 39.14 23.86
C ASN A 261 -2.21 39.98 24.07
N LEU A 262 -2.26 41.30 23.88
CA LEU A 262 -1.15 42.20 24.12
C LEU A 262 -0.77 42.21 25.61
N ASN A 263 -1.76 42.28 26.49
CA ASN A 263 -1.57 42.20 27.94
C ASN A 263 -0.95 40.85 28.33
N LEU A 264 -1.43 39.74 27.77
CA LEU A 264 -0.87 38.42 28.02
C LEU A 264 0.60 38.31 27.55
N ILE A 265 0.91 38.86 26.38
CA ILE A 265 2.29 38.92 25.87
C ILE A 265 3.17 39.73 26.82
N GLN A 266 2.67 40.88 27.29
CA GLN A 266 3.38 41.73 28.25
C GLN A 266 3.60 41.01 29.58
N ASP A 267 2.60 40.28 30.09
CA ASP A 267 2.71 39.46 31.30
C ASP A 267 3.76 38.36 31.11
N CYS A 268 3.71 37.62 30.00
CA CYS A 268 4.73 36.62 29.67
C CYS A 268 6.13 37.23 29.66
N GLN A 269 6.33 38.38 29.00
CA GLN A 269 7.62 39.07 28.97
C GLN A 269 8.06 39.55 30.36
N TYR A 270 7.13 40.02 31.19
CA TYR A 270 7.40 40.43 32.56
C TYR A 270 7.89 39.25 33.40
N TYR A 271 7.19 38.11 33.35
CA TYR A 271 7.56 36.90 34.08
C TYR A 271 8.84 36.28 33.53
N GLU A 272 9.07 36.29 32.22
CA GLU A 272 10.36 35.90 31.61
C GLU A 272 11.51 36.74 32.17
N GLY A 273 11.36 38.06 32.21
CA GLY A 273 12.36 38.96 32.80
C GLY A 273 12.56 38.77 34.30
N LEU A 274 11.51 38.41 35.06
CA LEU A 274 11.61 38.08 36.48
C LEU A 274 12.42 36.80 36.69
N VAL A 275 12.14 35.77 35.90
CA VAL A 275 12.87 34.50 35.92
C VAL A 275 14.33 34.72 35.52
N GLU A 276 14.60 35.48 34.47
CA GLU A 276 15.96 35.78 34.01
C GLU A 276 16.79 36.49 35.10
N LYS A 277 16.20 37.49 35.79
CA LYS A 277 16.84 38.15 36.92
C LYS A 277 17.15 37.17 38.06
N GLY A 278 16.21 36.29 38.39
CA GLY A 278 16.42 35.25 39.39
C GLY A 278 17.56 34.29 39.01
N LEU A 279 17.63 33.88 37.74
CA LEU A 279 18.70 33.04 37.23
C LEU A 279 20.06 33.72 37.29
N ILE A 280 20.14 35.03 36.97
CA ILE A 280 21.38 35.80 37.09
C ILE A 280 21.84 35.87 38.54
N GLN A 281 20.93 36.11 39.49
CA GLN A 281 21.24 36.11 40.93
C GLN A 281 21.75 34.75 41.39
N ILE A 282 21.02 33.67 41.11
CA ILE A 282 21.43 32.29 41.45
C ILE A 282 22.79 31.97 40.85
N LYS A 283 23.06 32.37 39.60
CA LYS A 283 24.34 32.16 38.95
C LYS A 283 25.47 32.95 39.61
N SER A 284 25.21 34.19 40.02
CA SER A 284 26.16 35.01 40.78
C SER A 284 26.48 34.38 42.13
N ASP A 285 25.45 33.97 42.88
CA ASP A 285 25.59 33.34 44.19
C ASP A 285 26.33 32.00 44.07
N ALA A 286 26.00 31.20 43.05
CA ALA A 286 26.71 29.97 42.74
C ALA A 286 28.20 30.23 42.51
N ASN A 287 28.55 31.23 41.70
CA ASN A 287 29.96 31.61 41.46
C ASN A 287 30.65 32.04 42.77
N GLN A 288 30.00 32.85 43.61
CA GLN A 288 30.56 33.26 44.91
C GLN A 288 30.79 32.06 45.82
N THR A 289 29.85 31.12 45.91
CA THR A 289 30.06 29.87 46.66
C THR A 289 31.18 29.03 46.08
N THR A 290 31.33 28.95 44.75
CA THR A 290 32.46 28.21 44.15
C THR A 290 33.80 28.86 44.46
N ASP A 291 33.87 30.19 44.48
CA ASP A 291 35.09 30.94 44.83
C ASP A 291 35.43 30.70 46.31
N LEU A 292 34.46 30.80 47.22
CA LEU A 292 34.64 30.50 48.64
C LEU A 292 35.09 29.06 48.88
N ILE A 293 34.53 28.09 48.16
CA ILE A 293 34.98 26.70 48.22
C ILE A 293 36.43 26.58 47.72
N GLY A 294 36.80 27.31 46.66
CA GLY A 294 38.17 27.39 46.16
C GLY A 294 39.13 27.96 47.21
N ASP A 295 38.75 29.05 47.87
CA ASP A 295 39.52 29.67 48.95
C ASP A 295 39.69 28.74 50.15
N ILE A 296 38.62 28.07 50.59
CA ILE A 296 38.66 27.08 51.68
C ILE A 296 39.57 25.92 51.29
N LYS A 297 39.50 25.41 50.05
CA LYS A 297 40.42 24.37 49.56
C LYS A 297 41.87 24.84 49.58
N GLN A 298 42.15 26.06 49.14
CA GLN A 298 43.52 26.62 49.20
C GLN A 298 44.00 26.81 50.64
N GLN A 299 43.12 27.18 51.57
CA GLN A 299 43.44 27.25 53.00
C GLN A 299 43.70 25.86 53.58
N LEU A 300 42.93 24.86 53.18
CA LEU A 300 43.12 23.47 53.56
C LEU A 300 44.47 22.92 53.06
N ASP A 301 44.84 23.23 51.82
CA ASP A 301 46.13 22.85 51.23
C ASP A 301 47.33 23.57 51.89
N LYS A 302 47.11 24.72 52.53
CA LYS A 302 48.12 25.49 53.27
C LYS A 302 48.27 25.06 54.73
N LEU A 303 47.35 24.25 55.27
CA LEU A 303 47.52 23.67 56.59
C LEU A 303 48.66 22.63 56.53
N PRO A 304 49.53 22.55 57.54
CA PRO A 304 50.56 21.52 57.57
C PRO A 304 49.86 20.16 57.55
N THR A 305 50.17 19.33 56.56
CA THR A 305 49.84 17.90 56.57
C THR A 305 50.47 17.33 57.84
N ILE A 306 49.64 17.11 58.86
CA ILE A 306 50.05 16.42 60.08
C ILE A 306 50.58 15.06 59.62
N GLU A 307 51.86 14.76 59.88
CA GLU A 307 52.39 13.40 59.74
C GLU A 307 51.40 12.44 60.40
N PRO A 308 51.10 11.27 59.79
CA PRO A 308 50.19 10.32 60.40
C PRO A 308 50.66 10.07 61.83
N LEU A 309 49.78 10.44 62.75
CA LEU A 309 49.97 10.32 64.18
C LEU A 309 50.47 8.90 64.49
N PRO A 310 51.54 8.72 65.28
CA PRO A 310 52.10 7.40 65.55
C PRO A 310 51.02 6.47 66.12
N SER A 311 51.03 5.22 65.66
CA SER A 311 50.03 4.16 65.92
C SER A 311 49.86 3.75 67.39
N ASP A 312 50.37 4.52 68.36
CA ASP A 312 50.40 4.19 69.79
C ASP A 312 49.51 5.09 70.67
N LEU A 313 48.42 5.63 70.10
CA LEU A 313 47.35 6.24 70.89
C LEU A 313 46.23 5.23 71.17
N GLY A 314 46.34 4.58 72.33
CA GLY A 314 45.27 4.22 73.27
C GLY A 314 43.96 3.59 72.73
N PRO A 315 43.54 2.40 73.22
CA PRO A 315 42.30 1.70 72.84
C PRO A 315 40.98 2.49 72.93
N SER A 316 40.98 3.64 73.60
CA SER A 316 39.80 4.50 73.79
C SER A 316 39.39 5.28 72.52
N TYR A 317 40.34 5.57 71.62
CA TYR A 317 40.05 6.36 70.42
C TYR A 317 39.48 5.52 69.27
N TYR A 318 39.92 4.25 69.15
CA TYR A 318 39.33 3.29 68.23
C TYR A 318 37.93 2.85 68.65
N HIS A 319 37.65 2.75 69.96
CA HIS A 319 36.35 2.31 70.44
C HIS A 319 35.20 3.24 70.01
N ASN A 320 35.43 4.55 69.94
CA ASN A 320 34.40 5.52 69.50
C ASN A 320 34.13 5.52 67.98
N PHE A 321 35.07 5.04 67.16
CA PHE A 321 34.87 4.85 65.72
C PHE A 321 34.30 3.47 65.43
N ASP A 322 34.82 2.42 66.09
CA ASP A 322 34.28 1.06 66.02
C ASP A 322 32.82 1.00 66.48
N THR A 323 32.43 1.75 67.53
CA THR A 323 31.02 1.81 67.94
C THR A 323 30.14 2.42 66.87
N LYS A 324 30.59 3.49 66.20
CA LYS A 324 29.84 4.11 65.10
C LYS A 324 29.78 3.24 63.85
N ASP A 325 30.85 2.53 63.54
CA ASP A 325 30.89 1.59 62.42
C ASP A 325 30.01 0.36 62.71
N GLN A 326 29.97 -0.11 63.96
CA GLN A 326 29.02 -1.13 64.39
C GLN A 326 27.57 -0.64 64.38
N GLU A 327 27.30 0.58 64.84
CA GLU A 327 25.97 1.18 64.73
C GLU A 327 25.52 1.32 63.27
N LEU A 328 26.44 1.71 62.37
CA LEU A 328 26.15 1.80 60.95
C LEU A 328 25.84 0.42 60.34
N LEU A 329 26.59 -0.62 60.74
CA LEU A 329 26.32 -2.00 60.34
C LEU A 329 24.97 -2.48 60.88
N ASN A 330 24.64 -2.20 62.14
CA ASN A 330 23.36 -2.55 62.75
C ASN A 330 22.20 -1.84 62.03
N LEU A 331 22.35 -0.55 61.71
CA LEU A 331 21.37 0.21 60.95
C LEU A 331 21.20 -0.38 59.54
N SER A 332 22.31 -0.77 58.89
CA SER A 332 22.27 -1.41 57.58
C SER A 332 21.50 -2.73 57.60
N GLN A 333 21.70 -3.56 58.63
CA GLN A 333 20.96 -4.80 58.82
C GLN A 333 19.48 -4.55 59.09
N LEU A 334 19.14 -3.56 59.92
CA LEU A 334 17.74 -3.21 60.17
C LEU A 334 17.02 -2.75 58.88
N VAL A 335 17.71 -2.00 58.04
CA VAL A 335 17.20 -1.58 56.72
C VAL A 335 16.98 -2.80 55.82
N VAL A 336 17.92 -3.76 55.80
CA VAL A 336 17.76 -5.01 55.04
C VAL A 336 16.57 -5.82 55.56
N ASP A 337 16.46 -6.02 56.87
CA ASP A 337 15.37 -6.77 57.49
C ASP A 337 13.99 -6.16 57.20
N THR A 338 13.89 -4.83 57.30
CA THR A 338 12.65 -4.12 56.97
C THR A 338 12.32 -4.20 55.49
N TYR A 339 13.33 -4.10 54.61
CA TYR A 339 13.16 -4.30 53.18
C TYR A 339 12.65 -5.71 52.85
N ILE A 340 13.26 -6.75 53.42
CA ILE A 340 12.83 -8.15 53.22
C ILE A 340 11.40 -8.36 53.73
N LYS A 341 11.06 -7.82 54.91
CA LYS A 341 9.68 -7.90 55.43
C LYS A 341 8.66 -7.20 54.53
N CYS A 342 9.02 -6.05 53.95
CA CYS A 342 8.14 -5.26 53.09
C CYS A 342 7.98 -5.83 51.67
N PHE A 343 9.06 -6.33 51.07
CA PHE A 343 9.10 -6.71 49.65
C PHE A 343 9.27 -8.21 49.40
N LYS A 344 9.60 -9.02 50.42
CA LYS A 344 9.83 -10.47 50.34
C LYS A 344 10.83 -10.87 49.23
N SER A 345 11.79 -9.99 48.94
CA SER A 345 12.82 -10.18 47.92
C SER A 345 14.14 -9.70 48.50
N ASP A 346 15.16 -10.55 48.42
CA ASP A 346 16.52 -10.17 48.76
C ASP A 346 17.11 -9.50 47.52
N ALA A 347 17.37 -8.20 47.58
CA ALA A 347 17.95 -7.45 46.49
C ALA A 347 19.41 -7.12 46.82
N ASP A 348 20.34 -7.45 45.91
CA ASP A 348 21.77 -7.09 45.99
C ASP A 348 21.95 -5.57 45.75
N VAL A 349 21.44 -4.77 46.67
CA VAL A 349 21.31 -3.32 46.52
C VAL A 349 21.69 -2.64 47.83
N THR A 350 22.40 -1.51 47.75
CA THR A 350 22.89 -0.76 48.91
C THR A 350 21.72 -0.33 49.83
N PRO A 351 21.89 -0.34 51.18
CA PRO A 351 20.85 0.07 52.13
C PRO A 351 20.18 1.42 51.83
N VAL A 352 20.93 2.39 51.29
CA VAL A 352 20.40 3.70 50.88
C VAL A 352 19.33 3.57 49.78
N VAL A 353 19.59 2.74 48.77
CA VAL A 353 18.65 2.51 47.67
C VAL A 353 17.47 1.62 48.13
N MET A 354 17.69 0.74 49.12
CA MET A 354 16.58 0.03 49.78
C MET A 354 15.62 1.01 50.47
N LEU A 355 16.14 2.00 51.20
CA LEU A 355 15.35 3.06 51.83
C LEU A 355 14.61 3.92 50.81
N GLU A 356 15.27 4.29 49.70
CA GLU A 356 14.65 5.04 48.61
C GLU A 356 13.45 4.29 48.02
N ARG A 357 13.59 2.99 47.72
CA ARG A 357 12.49 2.14 47.24
C ARG A 357 11.36 1.97 48.25
N ILE A 358 11.68 1.85 49.54
CA ILE A 358 10.67 1.83 50.61
C ILE A 358 9.90 3.15 50.59
N ASN A 359 10.61 4.27 50.49
CA ASN A 359 10.02 5.61 50.50
C ASN A 359 9.13 5.86 49.27
N GLU A 360 9.60 5.53 48.07
CA GLU A 360 8.78 5.60 46.86
C GLU A 360 7.49 4.77 47.00
N ARG A 361 7.59 3.57 47.57
CA ARG A 361 6.42 2.70 47.76
C ARG A 361 5.44 3.27 48.78
N LEU A 362 5.94 3.89 49.85
CA LEU A 362 5.12 4.61 50.84
C LEU A 362 4.43 5.81 50.19
N GLU A 363 5.15 6.59 49.39
CA GLU A 363 4.59 7.74 48.67
C GLU A 363 3.51 7.31 47.67
N MET A 364 3.70 6.18 46.97
CA MET A 364 2.65 5.58 46.15
C MET A 364 1.41 5.22 46.97
N TYR A 365 1.57 4.70 48.19
CA TYR A 365 0.44 4.39 49.06
C TYR A 365 -0.25 5.65 49.58
N TYR A 366 0.49 6.72 49.88
CA TYR A 366 -0.11 8.00 50.26
C TYR A 366 -0.94 8.60 49.12
N LYS A 367 -0.41 8.62 47.89
CA LYS A 367 -1.15 9.06 46.70
C LYS A 367 -2.40 8.21 46.46
N LYS A 368 -2.31 6.89 46.66
CA LYS A 368 -3.48 6.00 46.58
C LYS A 368 -4.47 6.22 47.72
N MET A 369 -4.02 6.61 48.91
CA MET A 369 -4.88 6.91 50.05
C MET A 369 -5.68 8.19 49.84
N GLU A 370 -5.11 9.18 49.16
CA GLU A 370 -5.81 10.43 48.81
C GLU A 370 -7.00 10.20 47.86
N LEU A 371 -6.95 9.15 47.04
CA LEU A 371 -8.05 8.74 46.16
C LEU A 371 -9.16 7.96 46.88
N ILE A 372 -8.99 7.64 48.17
CA ILE A 372 -9.98 6.90 48.96
C ILE A 372 -10.91 7.89 49.65
N ASP A 373 -12.23 7.70 49.48
CA ASP A 373 -13.26 8.51 50.13
C ASP A 373 -13.05 8.56 51.67
N PRO A 374 -12.93 9.76 52.27
CA PRO A 374 -12.71 9.93 53.71
C PRO A 374 -13.79 9.26 54.57
N VAL A 375 -15.02 9.11 54.08
CA VAL A 375 -16.10 8.43 54.80
C VAL A 375 -15.84 6.91 54.87
N PHE A 376 -15.40 6.31 53.77
CA PHE A 376 -15.03 4.90 53.72
C PHE A 376 -13.80 4.59 54.60
N ALA A 377 -12.79 5.46 54.57
CA ALA A 377 -11.58 5.33 55.39
C ALA A 377 -11.91 5.36 56.90
N ASN A 378 -12.70 6.33 57.35
CA ASN A 378 -13.12 6.46 58.74
C ASN A 378 -13.96 5.25 59.21
N ASN A 379 -14.87 4.75 58.37
CA ASN A 379 -15.64 3.55 58.68
C ASN A 379 -14.75 2.31 58.86
N LYS A 380 -13.74 2.14 58.00
CA LYS A 380 -12.79 1.01 58.11
C LYS A 380 -11.89 1.13 59.34
N GLN A 381 -11.46 2.34 59.68
CA GLN A 381 -10.70 2.64 60.88
C GLN A 381 -11.51 2.28 62.13
N MET A 382 -12.78 2.69 62.20
CA MET A 382 -13.69 2.37 63.30
C MET A 382 -13.90 0.86 63.48
N ILE A 383 -13.96 0.10 62.38
CA ILE A 383 -14.03 -1.37 62.43
C ILE A 383 -12.76 -1.97 63.02
N ARG A 384 -11.57 -1.51 62.60
CA ARG A 384 -10.30 -2.01 63.16
C ARG A 384 -10.10 -1.62 64.61
N ASP A 385 -10.48 -0.40 65.00
CA ASP A 385 -10.41 0.04 66.40
C ASP A 385 -11.44 -0.69 67.29
N LYS A 386 -12.59 -1.08 66.73
CA LYS A 386 -13.52 -1.99 67.42
C LYS A 386 -12.90 -3.37 67.63
N GLN A 387 -12.27 -3.95 66.60
CA GLN A 387 -11.58 -5.24 66.70
C GLN A 387 -10.40 -5.22 67.68
N ARG A 388 -9.61 -4.15 67.71
CA ARG A 388 -8.51 -3.98 68.66
C ARG A 388 -9.02 -3.92 70.09
N ARG A 389 -10.10 -3.16 70.34
CA ARG A 389 -10.76 -3.08 71.65
C ARG A 389 -11.37 -4.42 72.07
N GLU A 390 -12.01 -5.13 71.16
CA GLU A 390 -12.54 -6.48 71.44
C GLU A 390 -11.43 -7.48 71.75
N ARG A 391 -10.31 -7.45 71.00
CA ARG A 391 -9.14 -8.30 71.29
C ARG A 391 -8.54 -8.01 72.66
N GLN A 392 -8.33 -6.73 72.99
CA GLN A 392 -7.83 -6.34 74.31
C GLN A 392 -8.79 -6.73 75.44
N ARG A 393 -10.11 -6.60 75.21
CA ARG A 393 -11.12 -7.04 76.18
C ARG A 393 -11.06 -8.55 76.37
N LYS A 394 -10.95 -9.31 75.28
CA LYS A 394 -10.85 -10.78 75.31
C LYS A 394 -9.57 -11.24 76.00
N GLU A 395 -8.42 -10.68 75.66
CA GLU A 395 -7.14 -10.99 76.32
C GLU A 395 -7.18 -10.64 77.82
N LYS A 396 -7.85 -9.54 78.19
CA LYS A 396 -8.02 -9.16 79.61
C LYS A 396 -8.96 -10.10 80.35
N GLN A 397 -10.04 -10.55 79.71
CA GLN A 397 -10.95 -11.57 80.25
C GLN A 397 -10.22 -12.90 80.42
N GLU A 398 -9.49 -13.37 79.41
CA GLU A 398 -8.69 -14.61 79.46
C GLU A 398 -7.62 -14.54 80.56
N ARG A 399 -6.90 -13.42 80.69
CA ARG A 399 -5.96 -13.22 81.81
C ARG A 399 -6.64 -13.28 83.17
N HIS A 400 -7.83 -12.70 83.30
CA HIS A 400 -8.58 -12.72 84.55
C HIS A 400 -9.12 -14.12 84.88
N GLU A 401 -9.63 -14.83 83.89
CA GLU A 401 -10.08 -16.22 84.02
C GLU A 401 -8.91 -17.14 84.41
N LEU A 402 -7.74 -17.00 83.79
CA LEU A 402 -6.52 -17.71 84.18
C LEU A 402 -6.12 -17.40 85.63
N GLU A 403 -6.19 -16.14 86.04
CA GLU A 403 -5.89 -15.77 87.42
C GLU A 403 -6.89 -16.36 88.43
N ILE A 404 -8.19 -16.40 88.08
CA ILE A 404 -9.22 -17.07 88.90
C ILE A 404 -8.98 -18.59 88.93
N GLN A 405 -8.65 -19.21 87.79
CA GLN A 405 -8.34 -20.64 87.70
C GLN A 405 -7.12 -20.98 88.56
N MET A 406 -6.03 -20.22 88.48
CA MET A 406 -4.85 -20.44 89.34
C MET A 406 -5.20 -20.29 90.82
N LYS A 407 -6.04 -19.31 91.20
CA LYS A 407 -6.50 -19.15 92.59
C LYS A 407 -7.37 -20.31 93.05
N LEU A 408 -8.28 -20.80 92.19
CA LEU A 408 -9.15 -21.94 92.47
C LEU A 408 -8.33 -23.22 92.62
N GLU A 409 -7.40 -23.47 91.70
CA GLU A 409 -6.48 -24.60 91.75
C GLU A 409 -5.63 -24.56 93.02
N GLN A 410 -5.08 -23.39 93.37
CA GLN A 410 -4.32 -23.23 94.60
C GLN A 410 -5.19 -23.42 95.87
N ALA A 411 -6.47 -23.07 95.83
CA ALA A 411 -7.41 -23.33 96.92
C ALA A 411 -7.77 -24.82 97.03
N MET A 412 -7.99 -25.49 95.89
CA MET A 412 -8.18 -26.95 95.83
C MET A 412 -6.95 -27.70 96.36
N GLU A 413 -5.74 -27.27 95.98
CA GLU A 413 -4.48 -27.84 96.47
C GLU A 413 -4.29 -27.60 97.98
N ARG A 414 -4.77 -26.48 98.52
CA ARG A 414 -4.80 -26.23 99.98
C ARG A 414 -5.82 -27.12 100.70
N ALA A 415 -6.96 -27.40 100.07
CA ALA A 415 -7.99 -28.27 100.63
C ALA A 415 -7.61 -29.77 100.57
N SER A 416 -6.86 -30.17 99.53
CA SER A 416 -6.37 -31.55 99.36
C SER A 416 -5.13 -31.85 100.21
N LYS A 417 -4.37 -30.83 100.62
CA LYS A 417 -3.25 -31.00 101.55
C LYS A 417 -3.78 -31.46 102.92
N PRO A 418 -3.28 -32.58 103.47
CA PRO A 418 -3.76 -33.10 104.74
C PRO A 418 -3.52 -32.08 105.85
N VAL A 419 -4.57 -31.78 106.63
CA VAL A 419 -4.54 -30.81 107.73
C VAL A 419 -3.47 -31.23 108.75
N LYS A 420 -2.37 -30.48 108.83
CA LYS A 420 -1.33 -30.68 109.85
C LYS A 420 -1.89 -30.29 111.22
N LYS A 421 -2.33 -31.28 112.00
CA LYS A 421 -2.69 -31.10 113.41
C LYS A 421 -1.42 -30.78 114.20
N LYS A 422 -1.31 -29.56 114.72
CA LYS A 422 -0.22 -29.16 115.62
C LYS A 422 -0.55 -29.66 117.03
N ASN A 423 0.15 -30.69 117.48
CA ASN A 423 0.10 -31.12 118.87
C ASN A 423 1.06 -30.24 119.69
N GLY A 424 0.53 -29.40 120.58
CA GLY A 424 1.32 -28.58 121.51
C GLY A 424 0.99 -27.08 121.50
N ARG A 425 1.24 -26.42 122.64
CA ARG A 425 0.98 -24.99 122.87
C ARG A 425 1.91 -24.13 121.98
N PRO A 426 1.39 -23.18 121.19
CA PRO A 426 2.21 -22.37 120.29
C PRO A 426 3.17 -21.47 121.08
N LEU A 427 4.44 -21.48 120.73
CA LEU A 427 5.42 -20.53 121.25
C LEU A 427 5.18 -19.17 120.57
N VAL A 428 4.81 -18.16 121.34
CA VAL A 428 4.57 -16.79 120.85
C VAL A 428 5.91 -16.05 120.77
N PRO A 429 6.45 -15.73 119.58
CA PRO A 429 7.58 -14.83 119.50
C PRO A 429 7.17 -13.41 119.93
N ARG A 430 8.05 -12.73 120.66
CA ARG A 430 7.81 -11.34 121.10
C ARG A 430 7.70 -10.44 119.87
N ALA A 431 6.68 -9.60 119.84
CA ALA A 431 6.41 -8.66 118.77
C ALA A 431 7.57 -7.66 118.62
N THR A 432 8.12 -7.56 117.41
CA THR A 432 8.92 -6.41 116.99
C THR A 432 7.98 -5.33 116.46
N LEU A 433 8.24 -4.07 116.83
CA LEU A 433 7.48 -2.91 116.36
C LEU A 433 7.63 -2.80 114.83
N LYS A 434 6.50 -2.80 114.10
CA LYS A 434 6.48 -2.45 112.68
C LYS A 434 6.90 -0.99 112.53
N LYS A 435 8.03 -0.74 111.87
CA LYS A 435 8.37 0.61 111.41
C LYS A 435 7.33 1.04 110.38
N HIS A 436 6.51 2.04 110.72
CA HIS A 436 5.71 2.77 109.73
C HIS A 436 6.69 3.58 108.88
N GLY A 437 6.97 3.13 107.65
CA GLY A 437 7.64 3.96 106.66
C GLY A 437 6.70 5.10 106.24
N ASN A 438 7.21 6.33 106.20
CA ASN A 438 6.44 7.49 105.76
C ASN A 438 5.91 7.22 104.34
N GLN A 439 4.59 7.34 104.13
CA GLN A 439 3.98 7.19 102.80
C GLN A 439 4.57 8.17 101.78
N GLN A 440 5.12 9.30 102.24
CA GLN A 440 5.82 10.28 101.42
C GLN A 440 7.13 9.73 100.83
N ASP A 441 7.89 8.93 101.58
CA ASP A 441 9.13 8.33 101.09
C ASP A 441 8.87 7.27 100.03
N LEU A 442 7.79 6.49 100.17
CA LEU A 442 7.36 5.54 99.14
C LEU A 442 6.86 6.22 97.86
N LYS A 443 6.12 7.33 97.99
CA LYS A 443 5.66 8.13 96.85
C LYS A 443 6.84 8.80 96.13
N LEU A 444 7.79 9.33 96.90
CA LEU A 444 9.01 9.94 96.35
C LEU A 444 9.86 8.89 95.61
N LEU A 445 10.02 7.69 96.17
CA LEU A 445 10.71 6.59 95.50
C LEU A 445 9.98 6.11 94.24
N ALA A 446 8.65 6.10 94.24
CA ALA A 446 7.86 5.72 93.07
C ALA A 446 7.99 6.78 91.96
N GLN A 447 7.93 8.07 92.32
CA GLN A 447 8.11 9.18 91.39
C GLN A 447 9.53 9.22 90.81
N LEU A 448 10.55 8.96 91.62
CA LEU A 448 11.93 8.79 91.15
C LEU A 448 12.09 7.61 90.20
N ARG A 449 11.39 6.49 90.45
CA ARG A 449 11.39 5.34 89.53
C ARG A 449 10.69 5.64 88.21
N GLU A 450 9.59 6.38 88.26
CA GLU A 450 8.86 6.80 87.07
C GLU A 450 9.68 7.82 86.28
N GLN A 451 10.34 8.76 86.95
CA GLN A 451 11.30 9.68 86.33
C GLN A 451 12.47 8.95 85.68
N GLN A 452 13.07 7.98 86.39
CA GLN A 452 14.13 7.15 85.81
C GLN A 452 13.65 6.35 84.60
N GLN A 453 12.44 5.79 84.63
CA GLN A 453 11.88 5.12 83.45
C GLN A 453 11.62 6.10 82.30
N THR A 454 11.16 7.31 82.58
CA THR A 454 11.00 8.33 81.54
C THR A 454 12.34 8.83 81.00
N GLU A 455 13.35 9.01 81.84
CA GLU A 455 14.70 9.37 81.42
C GLU A 455 15.36 8.22 80.64
N GLU A 456 15.20 6.97 81.06
CA GLU A 456 15.68 5.78 80.34
C GLU A 456 14.95 5.62 79.00
N LEU A 457 13.66 5.97 78.91
CA LEU A 457 12.91 5.97 77.66
C LEU A 457 13.28 7.13 76.74
N LEU A 458 13.60 8.32 77.28
CA LEU A 458 14.02 9.49 76.50
C LEU A 458 15.49 9.46 76.10
N TYR A 459 16.36 8.93 76.95
CA TYR A 459 17.82 9.08 76.87
C TYR A 459 18.60 7.75 76.95
N GLY A 460 17.94 6.61 77.16
CA GLY A 460 18.58 5.29 77.28
C GLY A 460 19.20 5.02 78.66
N SER A 461 19.53 3.75 78.96
CA SER A 461 20.16 3.36 80.22
C SER A 461 21.58 3.91 80.33
N PRO A 462 21.96 4.63 81.42
CA PRO A 462 23.30 5.18 81.58
C PRO A 462 24.38 4.13 81.89
N TYR A 463 24.01 2.84 81.99
CA TYR A 463 24.93 1.72 82.26
C TYR A 463 25.05 0.70 81.13
N ASP A 464 24.43 0.94 79.97
CA ASP A 464 24.71 0.19 78.74
C ASP A 464 25.94 0.76 77.99
N THR A 465 26.96 1.15 78.75
CA THR A 465 28.34 1.17 78.27
C THR A 465 28.95 -0.21 78.49
N GLY A 466 28.75 -1.11 77.52
CA GLY A 466 29.62 -2.23 77.20
C GLY A 466 29.85 -3.30 78.28
N VAL A 467 29.15 -4.43 78.14
CA VAL A 467 29.77 -5.75 78.32
C VAL A 467 29.30 -6.67 77.17
N ILE A 468 30.23 -6.81 76.21
CA ILE A 468 30.39 -7.82 75.14
C ILE A 468 29.52 -7.67 73.91
#